data_AF-A0AA88YMC7-F1
#
_entry.id   AF-A0AA88YMC7-F1
#
_cell.length_a   1.000
_cell.length_b   1.000
_cell.length_c   1.000
_cell.angle_alpha   90.00
_cell.angle_beta   90.00
_cell.angle_gamma   90.00
#
_symmetry.space_group_name_H-M   'P 1'
#
loop_
_entity.id
_entity.type
_entity.pdbx_description
1 polymer ?
#
loop_
_entity_poly.entity_id
_entity_poly.type
_entity_poly.pdbx_seq_one_letter_code
_entity_poly.pdbx_strand_id
1 'polypeptide(L)'
;MGFPTKIKEVRPSPMDGKADYLEEARIDVRGMTCMSCVKNIQSNIGVKKGVSSIAVSLEKNEAMVCYNSMQTTAEEIADAIDDMGFDAKVKPRQKDLIARIHVEGMTCQSCVKNIESNISPKAGVKEIKVSLADKEAVIIYDPELTDQETLRDQIDDMGFDATIPRESSIELEFRPFELCTIIYKGS
;
A
#
# COMPACT_ATOMS: atom_id res chain seq x y z
N MET A 1 -33.49 -29.30 19.41
CA MET A 1 -33.77 -28.33 18.33
C MET A 1 -34.17 -27.04 19.02
N GLY A 2 -33.57 -25.87 18.87
CA GLY A 2 -32.50 -25.34 18.05
C GLY A 2 -32.22 -23.93 18.60
N PHE A 3 -30.99 -23.47 18.44
CA PHE A 3 -30.41 -22.26 19.04
C PHE A 3 -31.11 -20.95 18.62
N PRO A 4 -31.23 -19.95 19.52
CA PRO A 4 -31.15 -18.55 19.12
C PRO A 4 -29.70 -18.05 19.28
N THR A 5 -29.03 -17.87 18.14
CA THR A 5 -27.64 -17.41 18.04
C THR A 5 -27.56 -15.92 18.40
N LYS A 6 -27.04 -15.65 19.60
CA LYS A 6 -26.73 -14.31 20.10
C LYS A 6 -25.42 -13.84 19.47
N ILE A 7 -25.50 -13.11 18.36
CA ILE A 7 -24.33 -12.47 17.75
C ILE A 7 -24.03 -11.23 18.59
N LYS A 8 -22.98 -11.32 19.43
CA LYS A 8 -22.42 -10.15 20.12
C LYS A 8 -21.67 -9.34 19.07
N GLU A 9 -22.14 -8.12 18.79
CA GLU A 9 -21.31 -7.07 18.21
C GLU A 9 -20.00 -7.00 19.01
N VAL A 10 -18.88 -7.26 18.33
CA VAL A 10 -17.57 -7.01 18.91
C VAL A 10 -17.36 -5.49 18.90
N ARG A 11 -17.65 -4.85 20.03
CA ARG A 11 -17.19 -3.50 20.30
C ARG A 11 -15.78 -3.61 20.88
N PRO A 12 -14.74 -3.01 20.28
CA PRO A 12 -13.45 -2.96 20.94
C PRO A 12 -13.60 -2.16 22.25
N SER A 13 -13.18 -2.78 23.35
CA SER A 13 -13.26 -2.22 24.70
C SER A 13 -12.06 -1.29 24.96
N PRO A 14 -12.18 -0.29 25.86
CA PRO A 14 -11.24 0.82 25.98
C PRO A 14 -10.04 0.47 26.86
N MET A 15 -8.81 0.61 26.32
CA MET A 15 -7.57 0.61 27.09
C MET A 15 -6.60 1.65 26.50
N ASP A 16 -6.30 2.67 27.31
CA ASP A 16 -5.15 3.58 27.22
C ASP A 16 -4.99 4.34 25.89
N GLY A 17 -5.89 5.31 25.66
CA GLY A 17 -6.06 5.98 24.38
C GLY A 17 -4.84 6.72 23.81
N LYS A 18 -4.46 6.36 22.57
CA LYS A 18 -4.31 7.27 21.41
C LYS A 18 -3.96 6.61 20.05
N ALA A 19 -4.39 5.37 19.76
CA ALA A 19 -3.83 4.60 18.64
C ALA A 19 -4.79 4.08 17.54
N ASP A 20 -6.01 4.62 17.36
CA ASP A 20 -6.99 4.01 16.43
C ASP A 20 -7.22 4.71 15.08
N TYR A 21 -6.55 5.84 14.80
CA TYR A 21 -6.75 6.59 13.54
C TYR A 21 -5.45 7.07 12.89
N LEU A 22 -4.36 6.33 13.11
CA LEU A 22 -3.09 6.63 12.46
C LEU A 22 -3.11 6.13 11.01
N GLU A 23 -2.89 7.04 10.08
CA GLU A 23 -2.71 6.78 8.66
C GLU A 23 -1.29 7.13 8.20
N GLU A 24 -0.87 6.53 7.10
CA GLU A 24 0.38 6.85 6.42
C GLU A 24 0.06 7.61 5.13
N ALA A 25 0.78 8.69 4.88
CA ALA A 25 0.80 9.35 3.58
C ALA A 25 2.24 9.50 3.07
N ARG A 26 2.36 9.50 1.75
CA ARG A 26 3.58 9.86 1.04
C ARG A 26 3.37 11.22 0.40
N ILE A 27 4.36 12.08 0.52
CA ILE A 27 4.34 13.44 0.00
C ILE A 27 5.58 13.57 -0.89
N ASP A 28 5.37 13.84 -2.18
CA ASP A 28 6.45 14.25 -3.08
C ASP A 28 6.93 15.63 -2.64
N VAL A 29 8.23 15.80 -2.40
CA VAL A 29 8.80 17.07 -1.94
C VAL A 29 9.92 17.47 -2.88
N ARG A 30 9.71 18.55 -3.63
CA ARG A 30 10.69 19.09 -4.58
C ARG A 30 11.44 20.26 -3.95
N GLY A 31 12.65 20.50 -4.44
CA GLY A 31 13.52 21.57 -3.93
C GLY A 31 14.43 21.15 -2.75
N MET A 32 14.36 19.88 -2.31
CA MET A 32 15.34 19.34 -1.36
C MET A 32 16.69 19.13 -2.04
N THR A 33 17.69 19.94 -1.70
CA THR A 33 19.04 19.87 -2.28
C THR A 33 20.11 19.46 -1.29
N CYS A 34 19.77 19.39 0.02
CA CYS A 34 20.74 19.12 1.06
C CYS A 34 20.12 18.40 2.26
N MET A 35 20.95 17.67 3.01
CA MET A 35 20.55 16.98 4.25
C MET A 35 20.01 17.91 5.33
N SER A 36 20.39 19.18 5.30
CA SER A 36 19.83 20.20 6.20
C SER A 36 18.35 20.48 5.91
N CYS A 37 17.91 20.42 4.65
CA CYS A 37 16.51 20.59 4.27
C CYS A 37 15.66 19.45 4.84
N VAL A 38 16.15 18.20 4.73
CA VAL A 38 15.50 17.01 5.29
C VAL A 38 15.28 17.14 6.79
N LYS A 39 16.34 17.48 7.53
CA LYS A 39 16.25 17.66 8.99
C LYS A 39 15.29 18.78 9.38
N ASN A 40 15.27 19.87 8.61
CA ASN A 40 14.37 20.99 8.85
C ASN A 40 12.91 20.56 8.71
N ILE A 41 12.56 19.87 7.61
CA ILE A 41 11.21 19.34 7.37
C ILE A 41 10.83 18.36 8.48
N GLN A 42 11.69 17.37 8.78
CA GLN A 42 11.40 16.37 9.81
C GLN A 42 11.17 17.00 11.19
N SER A 43 11.96 18.00 11.57
CA SER A 43 11.85 18.63 12.88
C SER A 43 10.60 19.51 13.02
N ASN A 44 10.22 20.23 11.96
CA ASN A 44 9.04 21.10 11.99
C ASN A 44 7.73 20.30 11.89
N ILE A 45 7.67 19.35 10.96
CA ILE A 45 6.47 18.54 10.74
C ILE A 45 6.30 17.50 11.85
N GLY A 46 7.39 16.93 12.37
CA GLY A 46 7.35 15.92 13.42
C GLY A 46 6.76 16.40 14.75
N VAL A 47 6.75 17.72 15.01
CA VAL A 47 6.12 18.32 16.20
C VAL A 47 4.74 18.91 15.92
N LYS A 48 4.26 18.86 14.66
CA LYS A 48 2.95 19.39 14.28
C LYS A 48 1.85 18.56 14.93
N LYS A 49 0.80 19.23 15.40
CA LYS A 49 -0.36 18.57 16.00
C LYS A 49 -0.97 17.58 15.02
N GLY A 50 -1.18 16.34 15.47
CA GLY A 50 -1.74 15.27 14.64
C GLY A 50 -0.69 14.46 13.90
N VAL A 51 0.57 14.91 13.78
CA VAL A 51 1.66 14.10 13.24
C VAL A 51 2.21 13.21 14.34
N SER A 52 2.31 11.91 14.05
CA SER A 52 2.92 10.92 14.95
C SER A 52 4.39 10.70 14.62
N SER A 53 4.75 10.70 13.33
CA SER A 53 6.13 10.54 12.90
C SER A 53 6.33 10.96 11.46
N ILE A 54 7.55 11.35 11.08
CA ILE A 54 7.91 11.71 9.71
C ILE A 54 9.33 11.24 9.36
N ALA A 55 9.45 10.66 8.18
CA ALA A 55 10.71 10.28 7.55
C ALA A 55 10.82 10.97 6.20
N VAL A 56 11.96 11.59 5.91
CA VAL A 56 12.17 12.27 4.63
C VAL A 56 13.37 11.64 3.91
N SER A 57 13.20 11.31 2.64
CA SER A 57 14.21 10.68 1.78
C SER A 57 14.61 11.65 0.67
N LEU A 58 15.87 12.10 0.69
CA LEU A 58 16.46 12.87 -0.41
C LEU A 58 16.58 12.06 -1.70
N GLU A 59 16.92 10.77 -1.58
CA GLU A 59 17.11 9.90 -2.73
C GLU A 59 15.81 9.72 -3.53
N LYS A 60 14.68 9.61 -2.83
CA LYS A 60 13.36 9.47 -3.45
C LYS A 60 12.65 10.80 -3.70
N ASN A 61 13.14 11.91 -3.13
CA ASN A 61 12.43 13.19 -3.06
C ASN A 61 11.03 13.06 -2.44
N GLU A 62 10.93 12.26 -1.37
CA GLU A 62 9.66 11.89 -0.75
C GLU A 62 9.72 12.04 0.78
N ALA A 63 8.64 12.54 1.37
CA ALA A 63 8.37 12.52 2.80
C ALA A 63 7.27 11.51 3.10
N MET A 64 7.54 10.60 4.03
CA MET A 64 6.60 9.62 4.52
C MET A 64 6.17 10.01 5.93
N VAL A 65 4.89 10.26 6.11
CA VAL A 65 4.32 10.80 7.34
C VAL A 65 3.26 9.86 7.89
N CYS A 66 3.39 9.56 9.18
CA CYS A 66 2.37 8.89 9.97
C CYS A 66 1.62 9.95 10.77
N TYR A 67 0.32 10.06 10.55
CA TYR A 67 -0.50 11.11 11.14
C TYR A 67 -1.85 10.58 11.57
N ASN A 68 -2.49 11.28 12.49
CA ASN A 68 -3.82 10.95 12.98
C ASN A 68 -4.85 11.65 12.09
N SER A 69 -5.61 10.87 11.32
CA SER A 69 -6.62 11.33 10.36
C SER A 69 -7.78 12.12 11.00
N MET A 70 -7.95 12.01 12.32
CA MET A 70 -8.91 12.84 13.07
C MET A 70 -8.37 14.23 13.46
N GLN A 71 -7.04 14.43 13.42
CA GLN A 71 -6.40 15.66 13.88
C GLN A 71 -5.78 16.48 12.76
N THR A 72 -5.36 15.83 11.67
CA THR A 72 -4.82 16.49 10.50
C THR A 72 -5.00 15.61 9.26
N THR A 73 -4.87 16.17 8.07
CA THR A 73 -4.89 15.43 6.80
C THR A 73 -3.53 15.44 6.12
N ALA A 74 -3.31 14.50 5.18
CA ALA A 74 -2.11 14.51 4.35
C ALA A 74 -1.92 15.84 3.59
N GLU A 75 -3.03 16.46 3.16
CA GLU A 75 -3.03 17.76 2.46
C GLU A 75 -2.53 18.88 3.38
N GLU A 76 -3.05 18.98 4.61
CA GLU A 76 -2.57 19.98 5.58
C GLU A 76 -1.09 19.81 5.93
N ILE A 77 -0.59 18.58 5.90
CA ILE A 77 0.84 18.28 6.10
C ILE A 77 1.65 18.72 4.88
N ALA A 78 1.16 18.48 3.66
CA ALA A 78 1.81 18.93 2.44
C ALA A 78 1.84 20.46 2.36
N ASP A 79 0.73 21.15 2.63
CA ASP A 79 0.67 22.62 2.74
C ASP A 79 1.69 23.16 3.74
N ALA A 80 1.83 22.51 4.91
CA ALA A 80 2.82 22.93 5.89
C ALA A 80 4.27 22.79 5.39
N ILE A 81 4.55 21.85 4.49
CA ILE A 81 5.87 21.71 3.86
C ILE A 81 6.04 22.76 2.73
N ASP A 82 4.96 23.08 2.02
CA ASP A 82 4.92 24.15 1.01
C ASP A 82 5.19 25.53 1.61
N ASP A 83 4.56 25.84 2.75
CA ASP A 83 4.80 27.06 3.53
C ASP A 83 6.27 27.21 4.00
N MET A 84 7.01 26.11 4.10
CA MET A 84 8.45 26.12 4.42
C MET A 84 9.34 26.42 3.19
N GLY A 85 8.75 26.57 2.01
CA GLY A 85 9.42 26.89 0.74
C GLY A 85 9.77 25.67 -0.12
N PHE A 86 9.11 24.51 0.08
CA PHE A 86 9.33 23.30 -0.70
C PHE A 86 8.06 22.88 -1.44
N ASP A 87 8.09 22.72 -2.77
CA ASP A 87 6.90 22.27 -3.52
C ASP A 87 6.53 20.84 -3.08
N ALA A 88 5.43 20.73 -2.33
CA ALA A 88 5.02 19.50 -1.65
C ALA A 88 3.63 19.04 -2.12
N LYS A 89 3.51 17.77 -2.52
CA LYS A 89 2.25 17.22 -3.05
C LYS A 89 1.98 15.84 -2.48
N VAL A 90 0.78 15.64 -1.96
CA VAL A 90 0.34 14.33 -1.49
C VAL A 90 0.33 13.36 -2.67
N LYS A 91 1.09 12.28 -2.56
CA LYS A 91 0.97 11.14 -3.47
C LYS A 91 -0.23 10.31 -3.02
N PRO A 92 -1.15 9.96 -3.94
CA PRO A 92 -2.24 9.06 -3.60
C PRO A 92 -1.65 7.77 -3.02
N ARG A 93 -2.30 7.27 -1.98
CA ARG A 93 -1.91 6.03 -1.32
C ARG A 93 -2.13 4.91 -2.34
N GLN A 94 -1.08 4.48 -3.04
CA GLN A 94 -1.16 3.31 -3.90
C GLN A 94 -1.58 2.13 -3.04
N LYS A 95 -2.85 1.76 -3.15
CA LYS A 95 -3.45 0.70 -2.36
C LYS A 95 -3.15 -0.60 -3.09
N ASP A 96 -1.94 -1.11 -2.92
CA ASP A 96 -1.51 -2.33 -3.59
C ASP A 96 -2.39 -3.50 -3.12
N LEU A 97 -3.16 -4.07 -4.05
CA LEU A 97 -3.97 -5.25 -3.80
C LEU A 97 -3.27 -6.47 -4.37
N ILE A 98 -3.52 -7.62 -3.75
CA ILE A 98 -3.16 -8.91 -4.33
C ILE A 98 -4.37 -9.46 -5.07
N ALA A 99 -4.16 -9.80 -6.35
CA ALA A 99 -5.02 -10.73 -7.08
C ALA A 99 -4.38 -12.12 -7.07
N ARG A 100 -5.16 -13.12 -6.64
CA ARG A 100 -4.81 -14.53 -6.80
C ARG A 100 -5.67 -15.08 -7.92
N ILE A 101 -5.05 -15.61 -8.96
CA ILE A 101 -5.73 -16.13 -10.14
C ILE A 101 -5.31 -17.58 -10.31
N HIS A 102 -6.26 -18.50 -10.27
CA HIS A 102 -6.01 -19.88 -10.60
C HIS A 102 -5.83 -19.99 -12.12
N VAL A 103 -4.77 -20.67 -12.55
CA VAL A 103 -4.42 -20.79 -13.96
C VAL A 103 -4.27 -22.26 -14.32
N GLU A 104 -5.19 -22.77 -15.14
CA GLU A 104 -5.11 -24.10 -15.70
C GLU A 104 -4.46 -24.10 -17.10
N GLY A 105 -3.97 -25.25 -17.54
CA GLY A 105 -3.26 -25.40 -18.82
C GLY A 105 -1.75 -25.10 -18.75
N MET A 106 -1.22 -24.62 -17.62
CA MET A 106 0.23 -24.55 -17.40
C MET A 106 0.82 -25.96 -17.25
N THR A 107 1.67 -26.35 -18.21
CA THR A 107 2.30 -27.69 -18.23
C THR A 107 3.82 -27.64 -18.08
N CYS A 108 4.42 -26.45 -18.15
CA CYS A 108 5.87 -26.29 -18.10
C CYS A 108 6.26 -24.93 -17.50
N GLN A 109 7.48 -24.84 -16.98
CA GLN A 109 8.09 -23.59 -16.48
C GLN A 109 8.19 -22.50 -17.56
N SER A 110 8.22 -22.88 -18.84
CA SER A 110 8.15 -21.91 -19.92
C SER A 110 6.81 -21.17 -19.97
N CYS A 111 5.70 -21.82 -19.60
CA CYS A 111 4.38 -21.19 -19.51
C CYS A 111 4.34 -20.16 -18.37
N VAL A 112 4.93 -20.51 -17.22
CA VAL A 112 5.07 -19.63 -16.04
C VAL A 112 5.77 -18.33 -16.44
N LYS A 113 6.96 -18.44 -17.04
CA LYS A 113 7.73 -17.27 -17.49
C LYS A 113 7.01 -16.45 -18.56
N ASN A 114 6.26 -17.11 -19.43
CA ASN A 114 5.49 -16.42 -20.47
C ASN A 114 4.41 -15.53 -19.84
N ILE A 115 3.68 -16.04 -18.84
CA ILE A 115 2.66 -15.28 -18.10
C ILE A 115 3.32 -14.13 -17.34
N GLU A 116 4.37 -14.39 -16.56
CA GLU A 116 5.08 -13.35 -15.80
C GLU A 116 5.59 -12.22 -16.70
N SER A 117 6.20 -12.56 -17.84
CA SER A 117 6.77 -11.57 -18.78
C SER A 117 5.71 -10.75 -19.53
N ASN A 118 4.51 -11.29 -19.73
CA ASN A 118 3.42 -10.58 -20.42
C ASN A 118 2.59 -9.71 -19.47
N ILE A 119 2.40 -10.14 -18.23
CA ILE A 119 1.61 -9.42 -17.23
C ILE A 119 2.45 -8.36 -16.50
N SER A 120 3.72 -8.63 -16.22
CA SER A 120 4.61 -7.66 -15.52
C SER A 120 4.67 -6.25 -16.14
N PRO A 121 4.74 -6.06 -17.48
CA PRO A 121 4.79 -4.72 -18.07
C PRO A 121 3.42 -4.03 -18.19
N LYS A 122 2.32 -4.64 -17.71
CA LYS A 122 0.98 -4.09 -17.86
C LYS A 122 0.77 -2.92 -16.90
N ALA A 123 -0.03 -1.95 -17.35
CA ALA A 123 -0.38 -0.79 -16.53
C ALA A 123 -1.07 -1.25 -15.24
N GLY A 124 -0.62 -0.72 -14.10
CA GLY A 124 -1.13 -1.09 -12.79
C GLY A 124 -0.53 -2.36 -12.18
N VAL A 125 0.26 -3.16 -12.91
CA VAL A 125 0.95 -4.31 -12.33
C VAL A 125 2.27 -3.86 -11.70
N LYS A 126 2.45 -4.15 -10.41
CA LYS A 126 3.70 -3.89 -9.68
C LYS A 126 4.60 -5.12 -9.65
N GLU A 127 4.02 -6.27 -9.34
CA GLU A 127 4.74 -7.53 -9.24
C GLU A 127 3.82 -8.68 -9.64
N ILE A 128 4.37 -9.70 -10.28
CA ILE A 128 3.67 -10.95 -10.56
C ILE A 128 4.59 -12.11 -10.21
N LYS A 129 4.01 -13.13 -9.60
CA LYS A 129 4.66 -14.41 -9.31
C LYS A 129 3.72 -15.55 -9.65
N VAL A 130 4.19 -16.46 -10.48
CA VAL A 130 3.39 -17.61 -10.92
C VAL A 130 3.96 -18.91 -10.34
N SER A 131 3.10 -19.73 -9.72
CA SER A 131 3.45 -21.04 -9.19
C SER A 131 2.80 -22.15 -10.01
N LEU A 132 3.63 -22.95 -10.67
CA LEU A 132 3.17 -24.16 -11.37
C LEU A 132 2.65 -25.23 -10.38
N ALA A 133 3.22 -25.28 -9.17
CA ALA A 133 2.86 -26.26 -8.15
C ALA A 133 1.46 -26.00 -7.58
N ASP A 134 1.16 -24.72 -7.32
CA ASP A 134 -0.13 -24.27 -6.79
C ASP A 134 -1.15 -23.98 -7.90
N LYS A 135 -0.71 -24.03 -9.18
CA LYS A 135 -1.49 -23.59 -10.35
C LYS A 135 -2.09 -22.19 -10.15
N GLU A 136 -1.29 -21.27 -9.63
CA GLU A 136 -1.76 -19.95 -9.21
C GLU A 136 -0.81 -18.85 -9.68
N ALA A 137 -1.37 -17.73 -10.13
CA ALA A 137 -0.69 -16.47 -10.35
C ALA A 137 -1.07 -15.49 -9.23
N VAL A 138 -0.05 -15.01 -8.52
CA VAL A 138 -0.17 -13.98 -7.47
C VAL A 138 0.34 -12.67 -8.06
N ILE A 139 -0.53 -11.67 -8.13
CA ILE A 139 -0.24 -10.40 -8.78
C ILE A 139 -0.48 -9.28 -7.78
N ILE A 140 0.54 -8.45 -7.54
CA ILE A 140 0.42 -7.19 -6.81
C ILE A 140 0.09 -6.11 -7.83
N TYR A 141 -1.06 -5.48 -7.67
CA TYR A 141 -1.56 -4.48 -8.61
C TYR A 141 -2.16 -3.26 -7.91
N ASP A 142 -2.21 -2.18 -8.66
CA ASP A 142 -2.84 -0.93 -8.27
C ASP A 142 -4.30 -0.92 -8.76
N PRO A 143 -5.29 -0.91 -7.84
CA PRO A 143 -6.72 -0.94 -8.17
C PRO A 143 -7.22 0.34 -8.85
N GLU A 144 -6.43 1.42 -8.83
CA GLU A 144 -6.78 2.64 -9.57
C GLU A 144 -6.42 2.52 -11.06
N LEU A 145 -5.54 1.59 -11.42
CA LEU A 145 -5.02 1.41 -12.78
C LEU A 145 -5.50 0.13 -13.46
N THR A 146 -5.72 -0.94 -12.69
CA THR A 146 -6.18 -2.24 -13.20
C THR A 146 -6.98 -2.98 -12.14
N ASP A 147 -7.72 -4.00 -12.54
CA ASP A 147 -8.53 -4.82 -11.65
C ASP A 147 -8.29 -6.32 -11.88
N GLN A 148 -8.72 -7.14 -10.94
CA GLN A 148 -8.55 -8.59 -10.99
C GLN A 148 -9.25 -9.25 -12.19
N GLU A 149 -10.37 -8.70 -12.70
CA GLU A 149 -11.05 -9.26 -13.86
C GLU A 149 -10.26 -8.98 -15.14
N THR A 150 -9.73 -7.77 -15.28
CA THR A 150 -8.80 -7.40 -16.36
C THR A 150 -7.55 -8.28 -16.34
N LEU A 151 -6.97 -8.54 -15.16
CA LEU A 151 -5.80 -9.43 -15.04
C LEU A 151 -6.14 -10.88 -15.42
N ARG A 152 -7.33 -11.37 -15.04
CA ARG A 152 -7.81 -12.70 -15.43
C ARG A 152 -7.98 -12.81 -16.94
N ASP A 153 -8.64 -11.84 -17.55
CA ASP A 153 -8.92 -11.79 -18.99
C ASP A 153 -7.63 -11.80 -19.82
N GLN A 154 -6.59 -11.09 -19.35
CA GLN A 154 -5.28 -11.12 -20.00
C GLN A 154 -4.60 -12.48 -19.95
N ILE A 155 -4.78 -13.25 -18.87
CA ILE A 155 -4.24 -14.61 -18.80
C ILE A 155 -5.06 -15.55 -19.70
N ASP A 156 -6.38 -15.32 -19.80
CA ASP A 156 -7.28 -16.05 -20.70
C ASP A 156 -6.94 -15.84 -22.19
N ASP A 157 -6.70 -14.59 -22.60
CA ASP A 157 -6.30 -14.23 -23.98
C ASP A 157 -4.96 -14.86 -24.39
N MET A 158 -4.09 -15.17 -23.43
CA MET A 158 -2.85 -15.91 -23.67
C MET A 158 -3.07 -17.42 -23.91
N GLY A 159 -4.32 -17.90 -23.79
CA GLY A 159 -4.72 -19.29 -24.02
C GLY A 159 -4.67 -20.17 -22.76
N PHE A 160 -4.70 -19.58 -21.56
CA PHE A 160 -4.74 -20.31 -20.29
C PHE A 160 -6.08 -20.12 -19.60
N ASP A 161 -6.66 -21.16 -19.01
CA ASP A 161 -7.96 -21.03 -18.35
C ASP A 161 -7.75 -20.37 -16.96
N ALA A 162 -8.24 -19.13 -16.81
CA ALA A 162 -7.99 -18.29 -15.65
C ALA A 162 -9.26 -18.08 -14.81
N THR A 163 -9.21 -18.41 -13.52
CA THR A 163 -10.34 -18.27 -12.59
C THR A 163 -9.95 -17.52 -11.32
N ILE A 164 -10.80 -16.59 -10.87
CA ILE A 164 -10.59 -15.85 -9.62
C ILE A 164 -11.25 -16.64 -8.47
N PRO A 165 -10.50 -17.15 -7.47
CA PRO A 165 -11.09 -17.78 -6.29
C PRO A 165 -11.90 -16.78 -5.46
N ARG A 166 -12.91 -17.27 -4.72
CA ARG A 166 -13.75 -16.42 -3.84
C ARG A 166 -13.02 -15.85 -2.62
N GLU A 167 -11.84 -16.36 -2.28
CA GLU A 167 -11.07 -16.01 -1.09
C GLU A 167 -9.69 -15.46 -1.48
N SER A 168 -9.69 -14.40 -2.31
CA SER A 168 -8.48 -13.90 -2.97
C SER A 168 -8.00 -12.55 -2.46
N SER A 169 -8.82 -11.84 -1.70
CA SER A 169 -8.45 -10.55 -1.12
C SER A 169 -7.68 -10.77 0.19
N ILE A 170 -6.43 -11.19 0.08
CA ILE A 170 -5.47 -10.85 1.13
C ILE A 170 -5.04 -9.43 0.79
N GLU A 171 -5.67 -8.45 1.43
CA GLU A 171 -5.05 -7.13 1.56
C GLU A 171 -3.68 -7.46 2.17
N LEU A 172 -2.58 -7.25 1.41
CA LEU A 172 -1.29 -7.22 2.07
C LEU A 172 -1.49 -6.17 3.13
N GLU A 173 -1.49 -6.61 4.38
CA GLU A 173 -1.20 -5.74 5.50
C GLU A 173 0.24 -5.26 5.24
N PHE A 174 0.42 -4.34 4.29
CA PHE A 174 1.53 -3.42 4.32
C PHE A 174 1.23 -2.61 5.56
N ARG A 175 1.58 -3.16 6.72
CA ARG A 175 1.20 -2.64 8.01
C ARG A 175 1.70 -1.20 8.00
N PRO A 176 0.83 -0.18 7.88
CA PRO A 176 1.29 1.20 7.99
C PRO A 176 1.95 1.40 9.38
N PHE A 177 1.62 0.52 10.33
CA PHE A 177 2.24 0.39 11.62
C PHE A 177 3.71 -0.02 11.62
N GLU A 178 4.23 -0.79 10.66
CA GLU A 178 5.65 -1.19 10.69
C GLU A 178 6.56 -0.02 10.34
N LEU A 179 6.21 0.82 9.37
CA LEU A 179 6.97 2.04 9.09
C LEU A 179 6.84 3.04 10.23
N CYS A 180 5.64 3.27 10.77
CA CYS A 180 5.47 4.11 11.96
C CYS A 180 6.30 3.60 13.17
N THR A 181 6.43 2.27 13.34
CA THR A 181 7.21 1.66 14.43
C THR A 181 8.72 1.68 14.16
N ILE A 182 9.15 1.50 12.91
CA ILE A 182 10.56 1.59 12.50
C ILE A 182 11.09 3.01 12.71
N ILE A 183 10.30 4.04 12.36
CA ILE A 183 10.69 5.43 12.67
C ILE A 183 10.75 5.66 14.19
N TYR A 184 9.87 5.02 14.99
CA TYR A 184 9.86 5.17 16.45
C TYR A 184 11.08 4.53 17.16
N LYS A 185 11.66 3.46 16.62
CA LYS A 185 12.83 2.77 17.23
C LYS A 185 14.20 3.25 16.75
N GLY A 186 14.24 4.22 15.84
CA GLY A 186 15.47 4.78 15.28
C GLY A 186 16.00 6.01 16.04
N SER A 187 15.97 6.00 17.37
CA SER A 187 16.54 7.08 18.20
C SER A 187 17.47 6.55 19.28
#